data_AF-A0A4Q2XG16-F1
#
_entry.id   AF-A0A4Q2XG16-F1
#
_cell.length_a   1.000
_cell.length_b   1.000
_cell.length_c   1.000
_cell.angle_alpha   90.00
_cell.angle_beta   90.00
_cell.angle_gamma   90.00
#
_symmetry.space_group_name_H-M   'P 1'
#
loop_
_entity.id
_entity.type
_entity.pdbx_description
1 polymer ?
#
loop_
_entity_poly.entity_id
_entity_poly.type
_entity_poly.pdbx_seq_one_letter_code
_entity_poly.pdbx_strand_id
1 'polypeptide(L)'
;MKSGIRLERNAPRPDWQQRVEEAGLIWHGAGGEPYWTDDQHLVFTLDAAETLENAALELHALCLEACDKIVRNGWWDRLAIPESAIGMIQTSWMTSDLSLYGRFDLAWDGTGDPKLLEYNADTPTSLLEAAVIQWQWLEQVFPENDQLNSIHEGLIDRWKQVRESTI
;
A
#
# COMPACT_ATOMS: atom_id res chain seq x y z
N MET A 1 -4.85 21.54 19.07
CA MET A 1 -3.64 20.93 18.49
C MET A 1 -3.65 21.19 16.99
N LYS A 2 -2.49 21.41 16.36
CA LYS A 2 -2.43 21.36 14.88
C LYS A 2 -2.64 19.89 14.47
N SER A 3 -3.38 19.65 13.38
CA SER A 3 -3.58 18.30 12.85
C SER A 3 -2.23 17.63 12.57
N GLY A 4 -2.11 16.34 12.88
CA GLY A 4 -0.93 15.52 12.57
C GLY A 4 -0.74 15.26 11.07
N ILE A 5 -1.74 15.59 10.25
CA ILE A 5 -1.71 15.48 8.79
C ILE A 5 -2.10 16.82 8.18
N ARG A 6 -1.41 17.23 7.12
CA ARG A 6 -1.73 18.44 6.37
C ARG A 6 -1.40 18.30 4.90
N LEU A 7 -2.23 18.88 4.04
CA LEU A 7 -1.92 19.06 2.63
C LEU A 7 -1.09 20.33 2.46
N GLU A 8 0.10 20.20 1.88
CA GLU A 8 0.96 21.32 1.50
C GLU A 8 1.07 21.42 -0.02
N ARG A 9 1.57 22.58 -0.48
CA ARG A 9 1.81 22.87 -1.90
C ARG A 9 3.24 23.34 -2.11
N ASN A 10 3.77 23.05 -3.28
CA ASN A 10 5.09 23.46 -3.72
C ASN A 10 5.07 23.81 -5.22
N ALA A 11 6.12 24.47 -5.70
CA ALA A 11 6.30 24.59 -7.15
C ALA A 11 6.60 23.18 -7.72
N PRO A 12 5.94 22.77 -8.83
CA PRO A 12 6.26 21.50 -9.47
C PRO A 12 7.70 21.53 -10.02
N ARG A 13 8.34 20.36 -10.09
CA ARG A 13 9.66 20.26 -10.71
C ARG A 13 9.58 20.64 -12.20
N PRO A 14 10.66 21.24 -12.77
CA PRO A 14 10.77 21.36 -14.22
C PRO A 14 10.65 20.00 -14.90
N ASP A 15 9.85 19.95 -15.96
CA ASP A 15 9.63 18.76 -16.80
C ASP A 15 9.12 17.54 -16.01
N TRP A 16 8.32 17.75 -14.96
CA TRP A 16 7.86 16.67 -14.09
C TRP A 16 7.14 15.53 -14.83
N GLN A 17 6.36 15.85 -15.88
CA GLN A 17 5.69 14.82 -16.68
C GLN A 17 6.71 13.88 -17.32
N GLN A 18 7.74 14.43 -17.96
CA GLN A 18 8.81 13.65 -18.58
C GLN A 18 9.53 12.79 -17.54
N ARG A 19 9.82 13.34 -16.35
CA ARG A 19 10.48 12.59 -15.26
C ARG A 19 9.66 11.39 -14.79
N VAL A 20 8.35 11.59 -14.63
CA VAL A 20 7.40 10.55 -14.23
C VAL A 20 7.28 9.46 -15.32
N GLU A 21 7.24 9.87 -16.60
CA GLU A 21 7.26 8.96 -17.75
C GLU A 21 8.57 8.16 -17.82
N GLU A 22 9.73 8.80 -17.63
CA GLU A 22 11.06 8.17 -17.60
C GLU A 22 11.20 7.17 -16.43
N ALA A 23 10.54 7.42 -15.31
CA ALA A 23 10.44 6.49 -14.19
C ALA A 23 9.50 5.30 -14.47
N GLY A 24 8.75 5.32 -15.57
CA GLY A 24 7.90 4.22 -16.04
C GLY A 24 6.40 4.43 -15.87
N LEU A 25 5.95 5.55 -15.28
CA LEU A 25 4.53 5.88 -15.20
C LEU A 25 4.10 6.59 -16.49
N ILE A 26 3.93 5.78 -17.53
CA ILE A 26 3.54 6.21 -18.88
C ILE A 26 2.08 6.64 -19.00
N TRP A 27 1.25 6.30 -18.01
CA TRP A 27 -0.12 6.79 -17.90
C TRP A 27 -0.22 7.69 -16.67
N HIS A 28 -0.33 8.99 -16.92
CA HIS A 28 -0.43 10.02 -15.87
C HIS A 28 -1.67 10.92 -16.04
N GLY A 29 -2.70 10.44 -16.76
CA GLY A 29 -4.01 11.07 -16.81
C GLY A 29 -4.92 10.62 -17.96
N ALA A 30 -6.20 10.99 -17.88
CA ALA A 30 -7.18 10.86 -18.95
C ALA A 30 -8.20 12.02 -18.86
N GLY A 31 -8.70 12.50 -20.00
CA GLY A 31 -9.78 13.50 -20.02
C GLY A 31 -9.40 14.92 -19.53
N GLY A 32 -8.10 15.22 -19.42
CA GLY A 32 -7.59 16.54 -19.00
C GLY A 32 -7.30 16.68 -17.51
N GLU A 33 -7.63 15.66 -16.71
CA GLU A 33 -7.29 15.62 -15.27
C GLU A 33 -5.98 14.84 -15.06
N PRO A 34 -5.00 15.41 -14.34
CA PRO A 34 -3.76 14.72 -14.04
C PRO A 34 -4.00 13.62 -13.01
N TYR A 35 -3.53 12.40 -13.30
CA TYR A 35 -3.49 11.29 -12.34
C TYR A 35 -2.39 11.51 -11.30
N TRP A 36 -1.27 12.09 -11.71
CA TRP A 36 -0.14 12.46 -10.85
C TRP A 36 0.10 13.96 -10.89
N THR A 37 0.43 14.57 -9.75
CA THR A 37 0.78 16.00 -9.65
C THR A 37 1.98 16.21 -8.73
N ASP A 38 2.90 17.08 -9.14
CA ASP A 38 4.15 17.38 -8.44
C ASP A 38 4.07 18.61 -7.52
N ASP A 39 2.93 19.29 -7.46
CA ASP A 39 2.74 20.60 -6.83
C ASP A 39 2.03 20.56 -5.46
N GLN A 40 1.72 19.36 -4.97
CA GLN A 40 1.06 19.16 -3.68
C GLN A 40 1.42 17.80 -3.07
N HIS A 41 1.44 17.75 -1.74
CA HIS A 41 1.83 16.55 -0.99
C HIS A 41 1.23 16.58 0.42
N LEU A 42 1.05 15.40 1.01
CA LEU A 42 0.66 15.27 2.42
C LEU A 42 1.91 15.26 3.31
N VAL A 43 1.87 16.03 4.39
CA VAL A 43 2.89 16.04 5.43
C VAL A 43 2.31 15.46 6.70
N PHE A 44 3.04 14.52 7.29
CA PHE A 44 2.71 13.85 8.53
C PHE A 44 3.67 14.29 9.63
N THR A 45 3.19 14.41 10.86
CA THR A 45 4.06 14.34 12.04
C THR A 45 4.53 12.90 12.25
N LEU A 46 5.64 12.69 12.96
CA LEU A 46 6.11 11.34 13.29
C LEU A 46 5.03 10.53 14.03
N ASP A 47 4.36 11.10 15.03
CA ASP A 47 3.27 10.44 15.73
C ASP A 47 2.12 10.00 14.80
N ALA A 48 1.83 10.79 13.75
CA ALA A 48 0.77 10.47 12.81
C ALA A 48 1.21 9.37 11.82
N ALA A 49 2.48 9.39 11.43
CA ALA A 49 3.13 8.35 10.65
C ALA A 49 3.07 7.00 11.39
N GLU A 50 3.52 6.97 12.64
CA GLU A 50 3.51 5.78 13.50
C GLU A 50 2.08 5.29 13.76
N THR A 51 1.10 6.19 13.87
CA THR A 51 -0.32 5.80 14.00
C THR A 51 -0.80 5.00 12.78
N LEU A 52 -0.46 5.44 11.56
CA LEU A 52 -0.84 4.73 10.34
C LEU A 52 -0.11 3.39 10.20
N GLU A 53 1.18 3.34 10.53
CA GLU A 53 1.97 2.11 10.49
C GLU A 53 1.40 1.05 11.47
N ASN A 54 1.15 1.46 12.72
CA ASN A 54 0.56 0.56 13.72
C ASN A 54 -0.83 0.09 13.31
N ALA A 55 -1.68 0.97 12.76
CA ALA A 55 -2.99 0.60 12.26
C ALA A 55 -2.87 -0.43 11.12
N ALA A 56 -1.95 -0.24 10.17
CA ALA A 56 -1.74 -1.19 9.07
C ALA A 56 -1.29 -2.58 9.57
N LEU A 57 -0.38 -2.62 10.55
CA LEU A 57 0.08 -3.86 11.18
C LEU A 57 -1.05 -4.59 11.91
N GLU A 58 -1.84 -3.87 12.70
CA GLU A 58 -2.97 -4.43 13.45
C GLU A 58 -4.07 -4.95 12.50
N LEU A 59 -4.44 -4.16 11.49
CA LEU A 59 -5.43 -4.55 10.49
C LEU A 59 -5.00 -5.81 9.72
N HIS A 60 -3.72 -5.92 9.35
CA HIS A 60 -3.20 -7.11 8.70
C HIS A 60 -3.33 -8.35 9.60
N ALA A 61 -2.96 -8.25 10.88
CA ALA A 61 -3.10 -9.34 11.83
C ALA A 61 -4.58 -9.77 12.01
N LEU A 62 -5.49 -8.82 12.13
CA LEU A 62 -6.93 -9.08 12.22
C LEU A 62 -7.48 -9.76 10.96
N CYS A 63 -7.02 -9.38 9.77
CA CYS A 63 -7.39 -10.03 8.52
C CYS A 63 -6.91 -11.50 8.49
N LEU A 64 -5.68 -11.78 8.92
CA LEU A 64 -5.18 -13.15 9.02
C LEU A 64 -5.98 -14.00 10.02
N GLU A 65 -6.36 -13.43 11.17
CA GLU A 65 -7.22 -14.11 12.15
C GLU A 65 -8.61 -14.40 11.56
N ALA A 66 -9.18 -13.45 10.82
CA ALA A 66 -10.45 -13.65 10.12
C ALA A 66 -10.34 -14.79 9.10
N CYS A 67 -9.27 -14.82 8.29
CA CYS A 67 -9.00 -15.91 7.34
C CYS A 67 -8.93 -17.28 8.03
N ASP A 68 -8.20 -17.39 9.15
CA ASP A 68 -8.14 -18.64 9.93
C ASP A 68 -9.54 -19.09 10.39
N LYS A 69 -10.35 -18.15 10.91
CA LYS A 69 -11.73 -18.44 11.33
C LYS A 69 -12.61 -18.86 10.16
N ILE A 70 -12.49 -18.24 9.00
CA ILE A 70 -13.24 -18.61 7.79
C ILE A 70 -12.91 -20.04 7.39
N VAL A 71 -11.61 -20.37 7.32
CA VAL A 71 -11.11 -21.69 6.90
C VAL A 71 -11.57 -22.78 7.86
N ARG A 72 -11.42 -22.56 9.18
CA ARG A 72 -11.78 -23.56 10.21
C ARG A 72 -13.28 -23.82 10.31
N ASN A 73 -14.08 -22.77 10.18
CA ASN A 73 -15.53 -22.88 10.30
C ASN A 73 -16.24 -23.17 8.98
N GLY A 74 -15.51 -23.23 7.87
CA GLY A 74 -16.05 -23.48 6.54
C GLY A 74 -17.05 -22.41 6.09
N TRP A 75 -16.78 -21.13 6.38
CA TRP A 75 -17.68 -20.01 6.07
C TRP A 75 -17.64 -19.55 4.60
N TRP A 76 -17.44 -20.48 3.67
CA TRP A 76 -17.23 -20.22 2.25
C TRP A 76 -18.42 -19.51 1.59
N ASP A 77 -19.65 -19.92 1.94
CA ASP A 77 -20.89 -19.34 1.41
C ASP A 77 -21.05 -17.86 1.79
N ARG A 78 -20.49 -17.43 2.92
CA ARG A 78 -20.53 -16.01 3.35
C ARG A 78 -19.71 -15.10 2.45
N LEU A 79 -18.73 -15.67 1.76
CA LEU A 79 -17.80 -14.99 0.87
C LEU A 79 -18.10 -15.29 -0.62
N ALA A 80 -19.20 -16.00 -0.90
CA ALA A 80 -19.55 -16.46 -2.24
C ALA A 80 -18.41 -17.22 -2.95
N ILE A 81 -17.60 -17.97 -2.20
CA ILE A 81 -16.51 -18.77 -2.75
C ILE A 81 -17.08 -20.04 -3.41
N PRO A 82 -16.77 -20.33 -4.68
CA PRO A 82 -17.27 -21.53 -5.35
C PRO A 82 -16.63 -22.79 -4.76
N GLU A 83 -17.42 -23.88 -4.69
CA GLU A 83 -16.98 -25.17 -4.12
C GLU A 83 -15.68 -25.68 -4.73
N SER A 84 -15.49 -25.48 -6.04
CA SER A 84 -14.28 -25.87 -6.78
C SER A 84 -13.00 -25.18 -6.31
N ALA A 85 -13.08 -24.02 -5.66
CA ALA A 85 -11.93 -23.27 -5.16
C ALA A 85 -11.56 -23.60 -3.70
N ILE A 86 -12.50 -24.15 -2.92
CA ILE A 86 -12.34 -24.35 -1.47
C ILE A 86 -11.10 -25.18 -1.15
N GLY A 87 -10.90 -26.30 -1.84
CA GLY A 87 -9.76 -27.19 -1.59
C GLY A 87 -8.39 -26.50 -1.82
N MET A 88 -8.31 -25.63 -2.83
CA MET A 88 -7.09 -24.85 -3.11
C MET A 88 -6.84 -23.81 -2.03
N ILE A 89 -7.87 -23.05 -1.63
CA ILE A 89 -7.76 -22.04 -0.57
C ILE A 89 -7.34 -22.68 0.76
N GLN A 90 -7.96 -23.80 1.13
CA GLN A 90 -7.59 -24.54 2.33
C GLN A 90 -6.13 -25.00 2.29
N THR A 91 -5.71 -25.56 1.16
CA THR A 91 -4.32 -26.01 0.98
C THR A 91 -3.36 -24.85 1.15
N SER A 92 -3.58 -23.76 0.41
CA SER A 92 -2.78 -22.54 0.44
C SER A 92 -2.64 -21.95 1.85
N TRP A 93 -3.74 -21.91 2.61
CA TRP A 93 -3.73 -21.47 4.00
C TRP A 93 -2.92 -22.40 4.91
N MET A 94 -3.13 -23.71 4.81
CA MET A 94 -2.44 -24.71 5.63
C MET A 94 -0.93 -24.78 5.34
N THR A 95 -0.52 -24.54 4.09
CA THR A 95 0.89 -24.49 3.69
C THR A 95 1.53 -23.13 3.94
N SER A 96 0.75 -22.13 4.37
CA SER A 96 1.21 -20.75 4.54
C SER A 96 1.86 -20.21 3.27
N ASP A 97 1.14 -20.34 2.14
CA ASP A 97 1.62 -19.82 0.86
C ASP A 97 2.03 -18.34 0.97
N LEU A 98 3.04 -17.99 0.19
CA LEU A 98 3.68 -16.68 0.29
C LEU A 98 2.74 -15.57 -0.21
N SER A 99 2.43 -14.63 0.67
CA SER A 99 1.88 -13.31 0.31
C SER A 99 3.02 -12.30 0.10
N LEU A 100 3.01 -11.53 -0.99
CA LEU A 100 4.10 -10.57 -1.25
C LEU A 100 3.85 -9.21 -0.59
N TYR A 101 2.72 -8.58 -0.90
CA TYR A 101 2.32 -7.28 -0.37
C TYR A 101 0.80 -7.12 -0.49
N GLY A 102 0.25 -6.11 0.19
CA GLY A 102 -1.15 -5.69 0.12
C GLY A 102 -1.27 -4.18 0.29
N ARG A 103 -2.41 -3.60 -0.09
CA ARG A 103 -2.70 -2.16 0.10
C ARG A 103 -3.96 -1.96 0.92
N PHE A 104 -3.85 -1.19 2.00
CA PHE A 104 -5.00 -0.71 2.75
C PHE A 104 -5.43 0.65 2.25
N ASP A 105 -6.74 0.82 2.11
CA ASP A 105 -7.35 2.11 1.86
C ASP A 105 -8.00 2.56 3.17
N LEU A 106 -7.53 3.70 3.69
CA LEU A 106 -7.91 4.22 5.00
C LEU A 106 -8.58 5.59 4.87
N ALA A 107 -9.62 5.82 5.66
CA ALA A 107 -10.19 7.15 5.89
C ALA A 107 -9.69 7.67 7.24
N TRP A 108 -8.98 8.80 7.22
CA TRP A 108 -8.44 9.41 8.43
C TRP A 108 -8.20 10.91 8.26
N ASP A 109 -8.55 11.70 9.27
CA ASP A 109 -8.38 13.17 9.29
C ASP A 109 -7.20 13.62 10.17
N GLY A 110 -6.44 12.67 10.73
CA GLY A 110 -5.36 12.92 11.68
C GLY A 110 -5.78 12.94 13.14
N THR A 111 -7.05 12.64 13.46
CA THR A 111 -7.56 12.55 14.83
C THR A 111 -8.13 11.17 15.13
N GLY A 112 -7.76 10.60 16.28
CA GLY A 112 -8.17 9.25 16.67
C GLY A 112 -7.64 8.19 15.70
N ASP A 113 -8.31 7.04 15.63
CA ASP A 113 -7.82 5.90 14.84
C ASP A 113 -8.29 5.95 13.37
N PRO A 114 -7.41 5.63 12.41
CA PRO A 114 -7.79 5.44 11.01
C PRO A 114 -8.92 4.41 10.85
N LYS A 115 -9.79 4.62 9.86
CA LYS A 115 -10.86 3.67 9.55
C LYS A 115 -10.57 2.93 8.25
N LEU A 116 -10.63 1.60 8.31
CA LEU A 116 -10.47 0.72 7.16
C LEU A 116 -11.66 0.87 6.21
N LEU A 117 -11.38 1.20 4.95
CA LEU A 117 -12.36 1.15 3.85
C LEU A 117 -12.26 -0.19 3.12
N GLU A 118 -11.05 -0.55 2.68
CA GLU A 118 -10.79 -1.80 1.98
C GLU A 118 -9.36 -2.30 2.18
N TYR A 119 -9.17 -3.63 2.03
CA TYR A 119 -7.86 -4.27 2.00
C TYR A 119 -7.68 -5.01 0.68
N ASN A 120 -6.87 -4.43 -0.22
CA ASN A 120 -6.49 -4.99 -1.49
C ASN A 120 -5.32 -5.97 -1.30
N ALA A 121 -5.63 -7.20 -0.91
CA ALA A 121 -4.63 -8.23 -0.61
C ALA A 121 -4.25 -9.12 -1.82
N ASP A 122 -5.03 -9.08 -2.91
CA ASP A 122 -4.88 -9.96 -4.08
C ASP A 122 -4.15 -9.26 -5.23
N THR A 123 -4.71 -8.14 -5.71
CA THR A 123 -4.15 -7.34 -6.82
C THR A 123 -3.94 -5.87 -6.44
N PRO A 124 -3.18 -5.58 -5.36
CA PRO A 124 -2.82 -4.21 -5.04
C PRO A 124 -2.08 -3.53 -6.20
N THR A 125 -2.31 -2.24 -6.37
CA THR A 125 -1.63 -1.37 -7.35
C THR A 125 -0.86 -0.25 -6.63
N SER A 126 -0.17 0.61 -7.39
CA SER A 126 0.51 1.83 -6.92
C SER A 126 1.92 1.66 -6.33
N LEU A 127 2.59 0.51 -6.56
CA LEU A 127 3.99 0.31 -6.15
C LEU A 127 4.95 1.27 -6.82
N LEU A 128 4.81 1.50 -8.13
CA LEU A 128 5.71 2.36 -8.88
C LEU A 128 5.62 3.81 -8.37
N GLU A 129 4.40 4.27 -8.20
CA GLU A 129 4.08 5.59 -7.68
C GLU A 129 4.67 5.77 -6.27
N ALA A 130 4.35 4.87 -5.34
CA ALA A 130 4.72 5.03 -3.94
C ALA A 130 6.19 4.73 -3.63
N ALA A 131 6.81 3.76 -4.30
CA ALA A 131 8.17 3.33 -3.98
C ALA A 131 9.26 4.04 -4.82
N VAL A 132 8.93 4.51 -6.02
CA VAL A 132 9.92 5.09 -6.95
C VAL A 132 9.65 6.56 -7.19
N ILE A 133 8.43 6.92 -7.62
CA ILE A 133 8.14 8.27 -8.08
C ILE A 133 8.07 9.24 -6.89
N GLN A 134 7.38 8.87 -5.80
CA GLN A 134 7.37 9.64 -4.56
C GLN A 134 8.79 9.86 -4.03
N TRP A 135 9.62 8.82 -4.02
CA TRP A 135 11.00 8.90 -3.55
C TRP A 135 11.86 9.87 -4.40
N GLN A 136 11.85 9.72 -5.73
CA GLN A 136 12.57 10.62 -6.63
C GLN A 136 12.12 12.08 -6.52
N TRP A 137 10.83 12.31 -6.26
CA TRP A 137 10.30 13.64 -5.98
C TRP A 137 10.81 14.18 -4.64
N LEU A 138 10.73 13.37 -3.58
CA LEU A 138 11.18 13.73 -2.24
C LEU A 138 12.66 14.12 -2.23
N GLU A 139 13.54 13.29 -2.79
CA GLU A 139 15.00 13.54 -2.84
C GLU A 139 15.36 14.86 -3.53
N GLN A 140 14.53 15.31 -4.49
CA GLN A 140 14.80 16.53 -5.26
C GLN A 140 14.18 17.78 -4.63
N VAL A 141 12.99 17.66 -4.03
CA VAL A 141 12.22 18.80 -3.53
C VAL A 141 12.45 19.04 -2.03
N PHE A 142 12.60 17.97 -1.25
CA PHE A 142 12.78 18.00 0.20
C PHE A 142 13.83 16.96 0.66
N PRO A 143 15.11 17.12 0.30
CA PRO A 143 16.16 16.12 0.56
C PRO A 143 16.44 15.86 2.05
N GLU A 144 16.00 16.76 2.93
CA GLU A 144 16.18 16.62 4.39
C GLU A 144 14.99 15.92 5.08
N ASN A 145 13.97 15.54 4.31
CA ASN A 145 12.76 14.87 4.79
C ASN A 145 12.79 13.37 4.44
N ASP A 146 11.83 12.63 4.99
CA ASP A 146 11.66 11.19 4.76
C ASP A 146 10.24 10.87 4.26
N GLN A 147 10.04 9.66 3.74
CA GLN A 147 8.76 9.14 3.28
C GLN A 147 8.10 8.21 4.33
N LEU A 148 6.78 8.17 4.34
CA LEU A 148 5.97 7.30 5.20
C LEU A 148 5.93 5.83 4.72
N ASN A 149 6.99 5.31 4.10
CA ASN A 149 6.97 3.92 3.65
C ASN A 149 8.37 3.33 3.47
N SER A 150 8.45 2.01 3.60
CA SER A 150 9.65 1.19 3.35
C SER A 150 9.38 0.14 2.26
N ILE A 151 8.56 0.50 1.26
CA ILE A 151 8.05 -0.46 0.27
C ILE A 151 9.19 -1.15 -0.48
N HIS A 152 10.23 -0.40 -0.87
CA HIS A 152 11.35 -0.93 -1.63
C HIS A 152 12.12 -1.99 -0.82
N GLU A 153 12.53 -1.64 0.41
CA GLU A 153 13.25 -2.51 1.32
C GLU A 153 12.39 -3.72 1.71
N GLY A 154 11.12 -3.48 2.06
CA GLY A 154 10.17 -4.52 2.43
C GLY A 154 9.93 -5.54 1.31
N LEU A 155 9.81 -5.07 0.06
CA LEU A 155 9.72 -5.97 -1.10
C LEU A 155 10.99 -6.78 -1.29
N ILE A 156 12.18 -6.17 -1.23
CA ILE A 156 13.45 -6.90 -1.33
C ILE A 156 13.53 -8.00 -0.27
N ASP A 157 13.22 -7.67 0.97
CA ASP A 157 13.29 -8.62 2.08
C ASP A 157 12.24 -9.72 1.97
N ARG A 158 11.06 -9.42 1.41
CA ARG A 158 10.04 -10.44 1.16
C ARG A 158 10.40 -11.35 -0.02
N TRP A 159 10.97 -10.81 -1.10
CA TRP A 159 11.41 -11.59 -2.25
C TRP A 159 12.51 -12.60 -1.89
N LYS A 160 13.40 -12.29 -0.95
CA LYS A 160 14.41 -13.24 -0.43
C LYS A 160 13.78 -14.49 0.22
N GLN A 161 12.51 -14.43 0.61
CA GLN A 161 11.79 -15.55 1.21
C GLN A 161 11.12 -16.46 0.17
N VAL A 162 11.06 -16.04 -1.09
CA VAL A 162 10.65 -16.89 -2.21
C VAL A 162 11.72 -17.99 -2.35
N ARG A 163 11.33 -19.24 -2.13
CA ARG A 163 12.22 -20.38 -2.31
C ARG A 163 12.45 -20.61 -3.81
N GLU A 164 13.69 -20.84 -4.23
CA GLU A 164 14.06 -21.09 -5.64
C GLU A 164 13.37 -22.32 -6.26
N SER A 165 12.75 -23.20 -5.48
CA SER A 165 12.17 -24.46 -5.95
C SER A 165 10.74 -24.34 -6.50
N THR A 166 10.45 -23.33 -7.30
CA THR A 166 9.19 -23.23 -8.06
C THR A 166 9.44 -22.65 -9.44
N ILE A 167 10.18 -23.39 -10.27
CA ILE A 167 10.06 -23.43 -11.73
C ILE A 167 10.17 -24.88 -12.17
#